data_AF-A0AAN6XYS6-F1
#
_entry.id   AF-A0AAN6XYS6-F1
#
_cell.length_a   1.000
_cell.length_b   1.000
_cell.length_c   1.000
_cell.angle_alpha   90.00
_cell.angle_beta   90.00
_cell.angle_gamma   90.00
#
_symmetry.space_group_name_H-M   'P 1'
#
loop_
_entity.id
_entity.type
_entity.pdbx_description
1 polymer ?
#
loop_
_entity_poly.entity_id
_entity_poly.type
_entity_poly.pdbx_seq_one_letter_code
_entity_poly.pdbx_strand_id
1 'polypeptide(L)'
;MSSNSYYTGDEFNSPRRTGTDSSHYSCSNLPEDDPARYIRAADARRQVAEAPDKRPRIKSQTSKRDRLAEYPANFVNREKLALQAKKPWTEYPVLAQGSWDPNTGKLAAGGARGIYNRSDRSEFDIAYHDPTKRTEYKDGQGGYKGDFSLASYRPKRT
;
A
#
# COMPACT_ATOMS: atom_id res chain seq x y z
N MET A 1 -21.66 0.51 50.35
CA MET A 1 -21.44 1.90 49.89
C MET A 1 -20.13 2.33 50.54
N SER A 2 -19.01 2.59 49.89
CA SER A 2 -18.70 2.75 48.47
C SER A 2 -17.24 2.36 48.24
N SER A 3 -16.97 1.72 47.11
CA SER A 3 -15.65 1.39 46.59
C SER A 3 -14.97 2.66 46.08
N ASN A 4 -13.67 2.86 46.37
CA ASN A 4 -12.81 3.73 45.59
C ASN A 4 -11.58 2.94 45.15
N SER A 5 -11.65 2.47 43.91
CA SER A 5 -10.53 1.91 43.15
C SER A 5 -9.68 3.07 42.64
N TYR A 6 -8.42 3.14 43.06
CA TYR A 6 -7.43 4.01 42.44
C TYR A 6 -6.82 3.26 41.25
N TYR A 7 -7.27 3.63 40.06
CA TYR A 7 -6.57 3.42 38.80
C TYR A 7 -5.14 3.95 38.91
N THR A 8 -4.13 3.10 38.73
CA THR A 8 -2.76 3.54 38.42
C THR A 8 -2.11 2.57 37.44
N GLY A 9 -1.78 3.11 36.26
CA GLY A 9 -0.66 2.65 35.45
C GLY A 9 -0.93 1.53 34.44
N ASP A 10 -1.78 1.77 33.44
CA ASP A 10 -1.59 1.10 32.15
C ASP A 10 -0.30 1.69 31.54
N GLU A 11 0.79 0.92 31.68
CA GLU A 11 2.02 1.11 30.93
C GLU A 11 1.68 1.21 29.44
N PHE A 12 2.21 2.26 28.78
CA PHE A 12 2.23 2.39 27.34
C PHE A 12 3.02 1.21 26.74
N ASN A 13 2.35 0.08 26.61
CA ASN A 13 2.79 -1.07 25.85
C ASN A 13 2.62 -0.71 24.38
N SER A 14 3.53 0.11 23.85
CA SER A 14 3.75 0.19 22.40
C SER A 14 3.89 -1.25 21.93
N PRO A 15 2.98 -1.78 21.09
CA PRO A 15 3.03 -3.19 20.73
C PRO A 15 4.34 -3.42 19.99
N ARG A 16 5.33 -3.99 20.69
CA ARG A 16 6.48 -4.64 20.07
C ARG A 16 5.86 -5.67 19.14
N ARG A 17 5.88 -5.38 17.84
CA ARG A 17 5.37 -6.28 16.80
C ARG A 17 6.19 -7.56 16.89
N THR A 18 5.66 -8.53 17.62
CA THR A 18 6.18 -9.89 17.71
C THR A 18 6.36 -10.41 16.28
N GLY A 19 7.40 -11.21 16.05
CA GLY A 19 7.66 -11.80 14.73
C GLY A 19 6.36 -12.30 14.13
N THR A 20 5.99 -11.74 12.98
CA THR A 20 4.64 -11.96 12.45
C THR A 20 4.48 -13.45 12.17
N ASP A 21 3.43 -14.09 12.73
CA ASP A 21 3.05 -15.49 12.44
C ASP A 21 2.63 -15.72 10.98
N SER A 22 2.89 -14.77 10.09
CA SER A 22 2.61 -14.77 8.66
C SER A 22 3.73 -14.06 7.89
N SER A 23 3.91 -14.44 6.62
CA SER A 23 4.79 -13.73 5.69
C SER A 23 4.24 -12.34 5.39
N HIS A 24 5.12 -11.37 5.14
CA HIS A 24 4.73 -9.99 4.83
C HIS A 24 5.69 -9.34 3.83
N TYR A 25 5.25 -8.26 3.20
CA TYR A 25 6.09 -7.32 2.47
C TYR A 25 6.49 -6.18 3.40
N SER A 26 7.77 -5.82 3.39
CA SER A 26 8.36 -4.78 4.22
C SER A 26 8.74 -3.57 3.35
N CYS A 27 8.09 -2.44 3.61
CA CYS A 27 8.35 -1.15 3.00
C CYS A 27 9.28 -0.35 3.92
N SER A 28 10.52 -0.80 4.08
CA SER A 28 11.41 -0.41 5.19
C SER A 28 11.75 1.07 5.27
N ASN A 29 11.61 1.81 4.17
CA ASN A 29 11.93 3.24 4.13
C ASN A 29 10.75 4.13 4.53
N LEU A 30 9.59 3.53 4.88
CA LEU A 30 8.47 4.25 5.46
C LEU A 30 8.67 4.47 6.98
N PRO A 31 8.10 5.54 7.56
CA PRO A 31 8.05 5.76 9.02
C PRO A 31 7.52 4.55 9.80
N GLU A 32 7.95 4.36 11.06
CA GLU A 32 7.60 3.18 11.87
C GLU A 32 6.09 3.00 12.11
N ASP A 33 5.39 4.12 12.20
CA ASP A 33 3.97 4.25 12.38
C ASP A 33 3.18 4.21 11.05
N ASP A 34 3.85 4.21 9.90
CA ASP A 34 3.17 4.16 8.61
C ASP A 34 2.40 2.84 8.45
N PRO A 35 1.09 2.88 8.16
CA PRO A 35 0.29 1.67 8.03
C PRO A 35 0.77 0.75 6.90
N ALA A 36 1.35 1.29 5.83
CA ALA A 36 1.87 0.53 4.69
C ALA A 36 3.28 -0.03 4.93
N ARG A 37 3.93 0.26 6.06
CA ARG A 37 5.29 -0.25 6.37
C ARG A 37 5.37 -1.77 6.36
N TYR A 38 4.29 -2.44 6.78
CA TYR A 38 4.19 -3.89 6.80
C TYR A 38 2.85 -4.35 6.22
N ILE A 39 2.90 -5.05 5.10
CA ILE A 39 1.70 -5.55 4.41
C ILE A 39 1.72 -7.07 4.46
N ARG A 40 0.70 -7.67 5.07
CA ARG A 40 0.59 -9.14 5.12
C ARG A 40 0.52 -9.70 3.69
N ALA A 41 1.30 -10.73 3.43
CA ALA A 41 1.40 -11.28 2.08
C ALA A 41 0.08 -11.91 1.60
N ALA A 42 -0.72 -12.45 2.53
CA ALA A 42 -2.06 -12.97 2.22
C ALA A 42 -3.02 -11.87 1.77
N ASP A 43 -3.02 -10.72 2.45
CA ASP A 43 -3.88 -9.59 2.11
C ASP A 43 -3.46 -8.93 0.79
N ALA A 44 -2.15 -8.84 0.54
CA ALA A 44 -1.62 -8.39 -0.74
C ALA A 44 -2.08 -9.29 -1.90
N ARG A 45 -1.91 -10.61 -1.75
CA ARG A 45 -2.39 -11.59 -2.75
C ARG A 45 -3.87 -11.45 -3.03
N ARG A 46 -4.68 -11.40 -1.98
CA ARG A 46 -6.14 -11.26 -2.09
C ARG A 46 -6.51 -9.97 -2.83
N GLN A 47 -5.95 -8.83 -2.43
CA GLN A 47 -6.25 -7.53 -3.06
C GLN A 47 -5.82 -7.48 -4.54
N VAL A 48 -4.67 -8.05 -4.90
CA VAL A 48 -4.24 -8.14 -6.30
C VAL A 48 -5.15 -9.09 -7.10
N ALA A 49 -5.56 -10.22 -6.52
CA ALA A 49 -6.49 -11.14 -7.15
C ALA A 49 -7.88 -10.52 -7.37
N GLU A 50 -8.36 -9.71 -6.43
CA GLU A 50 -9.67 -9.03 -6.48
C GLU A 50 -9.68 -7.74 -7.30
N ALA A 51 -8.51 -7.21 -7.70
CA ALA A 51 -8.43 -5.96 -8.44
C ALA A 51 -9.30 -6.02 -9.72
N PRO A 52 -10.06 -4.96 -10.08
CA PRO A 52 -10.93 -5.05 -11.25
C PRO A 52 -10.08 -5.05 -12.54
N ASP A 53 -10.55 -5.72 -13.60
CA ASP A 53 -9.81 -5.78 -14.88
C ASP A 53 -9.75 -4.42 -15.58
N LYS A 54 -10.71 -3.53 -15.31
CA LYS A 54 -10.81 -2.22 -15.93
C LYS A 54 -11.02 -1.17 -14.85
N ARG A 55 -10.56 0.05 -15.12
CA ARG A 55 -10.82 1.20 -14.27
C ARG A 55 -12.35 1.40 -14.20
N PRO A 56 -12.95 1.46 -13.01
CA PRO A 56 -14.37 1.74 -12.87
C PRO A 56 -14.69 3.12 -13.46
N ARG A 57 -15.76 3.20 -14.26
CA ARG A 57 -16.31 4.49 -14.69
C ARG A 57 -17.19 5.05 -13.57
N ILE A 58 -16.67 6.00 -12.79
CA ILE A 58 -17.46 6.69 -11.78
C ILE A 58 -18.37 7.71 -12.49
N LYS A 59 -19.69 7.58 -12.30
CA LYS A 59 -20.71 8.37 -13.01
C LYS A 59 -20.84 9.83 -12.52
N SER A 60 -20.30 10.18 -11.35
CA SER A 60 -20.46 11.50 -10.72
C SER A 60 -19.17 12.35 -10.68
N GLN A 61 -18.31 12.24 -11.69
CA GLN A 61 -17.08 13.04 -11.76
C GLN A 61 -17.39 14.46 -12.26
N THR A 62 -17.96 15.30 -11.40
CA THR A 62 -18.26 16.70 -11.71
C THR A 62 -17.06 17.64 -11.49
N SER A 63 -16.03 17.22 -10.75
CA SER A 63 -14.83 18.03 -10.53
C SER A 63 -13.52 17.28 -10.85
N LYS A 64 -12.45 18.03 -11.18
CA LYS A 64 -11.08 17.46 -11.33
C LYS A 64 -10.58 16.76 -10.05
N ARG A 65 -11.11 17.10 -8.88
CA ARG A 65 -10.79 16.46 -7.60
C ARG A 65 -11.47 15.08 -7.45
N ASP A 66 -12.52 14.78 -8.22
CA ASP A 66 -13.23 13.50 -8.19
C ASP A 66 -12.58 12.40 -9.05
N ARG A 67 -11.41 12.68 -9.65
CA ARG A 67 -10.59 11.70 -10.40
C ARG A 67 -9.91 10.67 -9.48
N LEU A 68 -10.47 10.40 -8.30
CA LEU A 68 -9.90 9.53 -7.27
C LEU A 68 -9.84 8.04 -7.67
N ALA A 69 -10.45 7.64 -8.79
CA ALA A 69 -10.35 6.29 -9.32
C ALA A 69 -9.52 6.20 -10.61
N GLU A 70 -8.20 6.33 -10.48
CA GLU A 70 -7.26 6.05 -11.58
C GLU A 70 -6.78 4.58 -11.58
N TYR A 71 -7.27 3.74 -10.67
CA TYR A 71 -6.81 2.37 -10.53
C TYR A 71 -7.81 1.33 -11.07
N PRO A 72 -7.32 0.22 -11.63
CA PRO A 72 -5.91 -0.11 -11.84
C PRO A 72 -5.29 0.71 -12.98
N ALA A 73 -4.01 1.07 -12.84
CA ALA A 73 -3.28 1.88 -13.80
C ALA A 73 -2.10 1.15 -14.43
N ASN A 74 -1.60 1.65 -15.57
CA ASN A 74 -0.38 1.11 -16.17
C ASN A 74 0.81 1.55 -15.31
N PHE A 75 1.64 0.60 -14.88
CA PHE A 75 2.87 0.91 -14.17
C PHE A 75 4.02 0.96 -15.16
N VAL A 76 4.59 2.16 -15.33
CA VAL A 76 5.65 2.41 -16.31
C VAL A 76 7.05 2.03 -15.81
N ASN A 77 7.21 1.83 -14.49
CA ASN A 77 8.48 1.51 -13.84
C ASN A 77 9.63 2.47 -14.19
N ARG A 78 9.43 3.77 -13.94
CA ARG A 78 10.42 4.82 -14.27
C ARG A 78 11.72 4.64 -13.48
N GLU A 79 11.59 4.11 -12.28
CA GLU A 79 12.63 3.83 -11.31
C GLU A 79 13.44 2.57 -11.65
N LYS A 80 13.04 1.85 -12.73
CA LYS A 80 13.69 0.61 -13.20
C LYS A 80 13.84 -0.44 -12.09
N LEU A 81 12.80 -0.58 -11.27
CA LEU A 81 12.72 -1.62 -10.26
C LEU A 81 12.88 -3.00 -10.92
N ALA A 82 13.63 -3.88 -10.27
CA ALA A 82 13.78 -5.28 -10.67
C ALA A 82 12.53 -6.08 -10.30
N LEU A 83 11.46 -5.89 -11.08
CA LEU A 83 10.17 -6.55 -10.89
C LEU A 83 10.22 -8.01 -11.35
N GLN A 84 9.63 -8.91 -10.57
CA GLN A 84 9.40 -10.30 -10.96
C GLN A 84 8.13 -10.44 -11.79
N ALA A 85 7.14 -9.57 -11.58
CA ALA A 85 5.89 -9.58 -12.34
C ALA A 85 6.15 -9.45 -13.84
N LYS A 86 5.37 -10.18 -14.65
CA LYS A 86 5.50 -10.13 -16.12
C LYS A 86 4.94 -8.82 -16.67
N LYS A 87 5.52 -8.32 -17.77
CA LYS A 87 4.95 -7.18 -18.54
C LYS A 87 3.71 -7.63 -19.33
N PRO A 88 2.74 -6.73 -19.60
CA PRO A 88 2.69 -5.33 -19.19
C PRO A 88 2.29 -5.18 -17.71
N TRP A 89 2.90 -4.22 -17.02
CA TRP A 89 2.67 -4.01 -15.60
C TRP A 89 1.46 -3.11 -15.33
N THR A 90 0.68 -3.52 -14.35
CA THR A 90 -0.45 -2.80 -13.79
C THR A 90 -0.20 -2.54 -12.32
N GLU A 91 -0.50 -1.33 -11.85
CA GLU A 91 -0.53 -0.98 -10.43
C GLU A 91 -1.96 -0.93 -9.89
N TYR A 92 -2.13 -1.43 -8.66
CA TYR A 92 -3.37 -1.31 -7.90
C TYR A 92 -3.06 -1.06 -6.41
N PRO A 93 -3.83 -0.21 -5.70
CA PRO A 93 -3.64 0.05 -4.28
C PRO A 93 -3.67 -1.24 -3.46
N VAL A 94 -2.71 -1.39 -2.55
CA VAL A 94 -2.70 -2.47 -1.56
C VAL A 94 -2.60 -1.82 -0.18
N LEU A 95 -3.60 -2.07 0.65
CA LEU A 95 -3.68 -1.55 2.01
C LEU A 95 -3.27 -2.62 3.02
N ALA A 96 -2.64 -2.22 4.11
CA ALA A 96 -2.33 -3.15 5.21
C ALA A 96 -3.57 -3.62 5.97
N GLN A 97 -4.67 -2.87 5.89
CA GLN A 97 -5.97 -3.21 6.47
C GLN A 97 -7.08 -2.86 5.49
N GLY A 98 -8.06 -3.76 5.36
CA GLY A 98 -9.17 -3.61 4.43
C GLY A 98 -8.78 -3.79 2.96
N SER A 99 -9.65 -3.29 2.07
CA SER A 99 -9.41 -3.21 0.64
C SER A 99 -9.73 -1.79 0.17
N TRP A 100 -8.99 -1.28 -0.80
CA TRP A 100 -9.29 0.02 -1.39
C TRP A 100 -10.60 -0.06 -2.19
N ASP A 101 -11.54 0.85 -1.90
CA ASP A 101 -12.79 0.94 -2.62
C ASP A 101 -12.74 2.09 -3.64
N PRO A 102 -12.75 1.78 -4.95
CA PRO A 102 -12.73 2.79 -6.00
C PRO A 102 -13.97 3.70 -5.99
N ASN A 103 -15.11 3.23 -5.49
CA ASN A 103 -16.39 3.92 -5.64
C ASN A 103 -16.65 4.95 -4.55
N THR A 104 -16.07 4.77 -3.37
CA THR A 104 -16.31 5.65 -2.24
C THR A 104 -15.20 6.66 -2.03
N GLY A 105 -13.97 6.38 -2.50
CA GLY A 105 -12.81 7.25 -2.27
C GLY A 105 -12.50 7.48 -0.78
N LYS A 106 -13.19 6.79 0.14
CA LYS A 106 -13.14 7.00 1.59
C LYS A 106 -11.84 6.51 2.19
N LEU A 107 -11.25 5.48 1.58
CA LEU A 107 -9.91 5.03 1.91
C LEU A 107 -8.95 5.65 0.90
N ALA A 108 -8.00 6.44 1.40
CA ALA A 108 -6.87 6.86 0.58
C ALA A 108 -6.21 5.61 -0.02
N ALA A 109 -5.72 5.70 -1.27
CA ALA A 109 -5.04 4.59 -1.95
C ALA A 109 -3.77 4.09 -1.23
N GLY A 110 -3.39 4.72 -0.11
CA GLY A 110 -2.22 4.37 0.68
C GLY A 110 -0.91 4.62 -0.07
N GLY A 111 0.20 4.30 0.59
CA GLY A 111 1.55 4.44 0.03
C GLY A 111 1.99 3.29 -0.86
N ALA A 112 1.31 2.14 -0.82
CA ALA A 112 1.74 0.91 -1.49
C ALA A 112 0.85 0.49 -2.66
N ARG A 113 1.46 -0.16 -3.65
CA ARG A 113 0.86 -0.66 -4.87
C ARG A 113 1.28 -2.11 -5.09
N GLY A 114 0.33 -2.96 -5.44
CA GLY A 114 0.62 -4.24 -6.07
C GLY A 114 0.91 -4.01 -7.54
N ILE A 115 2.04 -4.52 -8.02
CA ILE A 115 2.50 -4.45 -9.41
C ILE A 115 2.40 -5.84 -10.03
N TYR A 116 1.54 -6.01 -11.02
CA TYR A 116 1.18 -7.33 -11.55
C TYR A 116 0.86 -7.27 -13.04
N ASN A 117 0.79 -8.44 -13.68
CA ASN A 117 0.25 -8.58 -15.03
C ASN A 117 -1.26 -8.83 -14.95
N ARG A 118 -2.09 -8.10 -15.71
CA ARG A 118 -3.55 -8.32 -15.68
C ARG A 118 -3.98 -9.71 -16.13
N SER A 119 -3.27 -10.30 -17.09
CA SER A 119 -3.54 -11.63 -17.62
C SER A 119 -2.97 -12.75 -16.74
N ASP A 120 -2.03 -12.44 -15.85
CA ASP A 120 -1.42 -13.38 -14.92
C ASP A 120 -1.10 -12.67 -13.59
N ARG A 121 -1.97 -12.86 -12.61
CA ARG A 121 -1.88 -12.23 -11.29
C ARG A 121 -1.19 -13.09 -10.25
N SER A 122 -0.70 -14.28 -10.65
CA SER A 122 -0.06 -15.23 -9.74
C SER A 122 1.32 -14.75 -9.29
N GLU A 123 2.01 -14.01 -10.16
CA GLU A 123 3.27 -13.32 -9.89
C GLU A 123 3.02 -11.81 -9.79
N PHE A 124 3.35 -11.24 -8.63
CA PHE A 124 3.24 -9.81 -8.40
C PHE A 124 4.31 -9.33 -7.43
N ASP A 125 4.58 -8.04 -7.48
CA ASP A 125 5.47 -7.32 -6.59
C ASP A 125 4.67 -6.31 -5.76
N ILE A 126 5.23 -5.89 -4.62
CA ILE A 126 4.74 -4.72 -3.89
C ILE A 126 5.76 -3.59 -4.07
N ALA A 127 5.31 -2.46 -4.62
CA ALA A 127 6.07 -1.23 -4.66
C ALA A 127 5.41 -0.18 -3.74
N TYR A 128 6.19 0.75 -3.21
CA TYR A 128 5.67 1.82 -2.34
C TYR A 128 6.34 3.15 -2.60
N HIS A 129 5.63 4.24 -2.30
CA HIS A 129 6.19 5.59 -2.33
C HIS A 129 7.23 5.74 -1.22
N ASP A 130 8.49 5.86 -1.62
CA ASP A 130 9.64 5.95 -0.73
C ASP A 130 9.97 7.42 -0.43
N PRO A 131 9.71 7.90 0.80
CA PRO A 131 9.95 9.29 1.15
C PRO A 131 11.44 9.68 1.07
N THR A 132 12.36 8.70 1.14
CA THR A 132 13.81 8.95 1.04
C THR A 132 14.27 9.22 -0.39
N LYS A 133 13.44 8.87 -1.37
CA LYS A 133 13.71 9.10 -2.80
C LYS A 133 13.01 10.33 -3.35
N ARG A 134 12.29 11.07 -2.49
CA ARG A 134 11.50 12.22 -2.91
C ARG A 134 12.39 13.22 -3.60
N THR A 135 12.24 13.30 -4.92
CA THR A 135 12.96 14.31 -5.68
C THR A 135 12.27 15.64 -5.41
N GLU A 136 12.98 16.59 -4.79
CA GLU A 136 12.49 17.97 -4.74
C GLU A 136 12.39 18.50 -6.17
N TYR A 137 11.17 18.59 -6.71
CA TYR A 137 10.94 19.39 -7.91
C TYR A 137 11.15 20.86 -7.54
N LYS A 138 11.76 21.63 -8.45
CA LYS A 138 12.22 23.03 -8.26
C LYS A 138 11.18 24.02 -7.71
N ASP A 139 9.91 23.63 -7.65
CA ASP A 139 8.80 24.50 -7.25
C ASP A 139 8.20 24.10 -5.88
N GLY A 140 8.88 23.27 -5.08
CA GLY A 140 8.41 22.84 -3.76
C GLY A 140 7.20 21.89 -3.77
N GLN A 141 6.67 21.59 -4.96
CA GLN A 141 5.59 20.63 -5.19
C GLN A 141 6.17 19.24 -5.52
N GLY A 142 6.91 18.66 -4.57
CA GLY A 142 7.33 17.26 -4.65
C GLY A 142 6.09 16.35 -4.68
N GLY A 143 5.62 15.96 -5.87
CA GLY A 143 4.51 15.02 -6.01
C GLY A 143 4.99 13.58 -5.91
N TYR A 144 4.20 12.70 -5.29
CA TYR A 144 4.46 11.24 -5.15
C TYR A 144 4.61 10.48 -6.50
N LYS A 145 4.58 11.17 -7.65
CA LYS A 145 4.62 10.58 -8.98
C LYS A 145 6.06 10.31 -9.42
N GLY A 146 6.69 9.26 -8.90
CA GLY A 146 7.98 8.81 -9.42
C GLY A 146 9.03 8.34 -8.40
N ASP A 147 8.63 8.10 -7.15
CA ASP A 147 9.55 7.77 -6.07
C ASP A 147 9.26 6.38 -5.51
N PHE A 148 9.17 5.36 -6.38
CA PHE A 148 8.89 4.01 -5.92
C PHE A 148 10.14 3.26 -5.42
N SER A 149 9.95 2.47 -4.38
CA SER A 149 10.85 1.40 -3.96
C SER A 149 10.14 0.06 -3.97
N LEU A 150 10.89 -1.00 -4.23
CA LEU A 150 10.41 -2.37 -4.14
C LEU A 150 10.39 -2.80 -2.67
N ALA A 151 9.25 -3.31 -2.20
CA ALA A 151 9.14 -3.86 -0.85
C ALA A 151 9.83 -5.23 -0.79
N SER A 152 10.54 -5.49 0.30
CA SER A 152 11.18 -6.79 0.52
C SER A 152 10.18 -7.81 1.03
N TYR A 153 10.05 -8.96 0.37
CA TYR A 153 9.29 -10.09 0.93
C TYR A 153 10.03 -10.69 2.12
N ARG A 154 9.32 -10.90 3.23
CA ARG A 154 9.80 -11.51 4.46
C ARG A 154 8.98 -12.77 4.72
N PRO A 155 9.57 -13.97 4.62
CA PRO A 155 8.84 -15.20 4.92
C PRO A 155 8.48 -15.25 6.40
N LYS A 156 7.38 -15.94 6.74
CA LYS A 156 7.07 -16.34 8.12
C LYS A 156 8.29 -17.03 8.72
N ARG A 157 8.64 -16.68 9.96
CA ARG A 157 9.64 -17.42 10.73
C ARG A 157 9.04 -18.76 11.17
N THR A 158 9.67 -19.85 10.76
CA THR A 158 9.38 -21.22 11.19
C THR A 158 10.00 -21.50 12.54
#